data_AF-A0A7X2PLA2-F1
#
_entry.id   AF-A0A7X2PLA2-F1
#
_cell.length_a   1.000
_cell.length_b   1.000
_cell.length_c   1.000
_cell.angle_alpha   90.00
_cell.angle_beta   90.00
_cell.angle_gamma   90.00
#
_symmetry.space_group_name_H-M   'P 1'
#
loop_
_entity.id
_entity.type
_entity.pdbx_description
1 polymer ?
#
loop_
_entity_poly.entity_id
_entity_poly.type
_entity_poly.pdbx_seq_one_letter_code
_entity_poly.pdbx_strand_id
1 'polypeptide(L)'
;MRVGDVEETASAVAWLRPRRVLRGSITLVDSALARTSRDTRPTCYSGSDMTRRDFLHSAAGSAAAGIAVLTAPEGLLAQAREKAKPLHLKVTDLKTFVINSTGKNGTNYVFVKIYTDQGITGLGEGSVTSKEATVAEAIREHKRYLVGRDPTDIEMHWQAMYRWPRWRGGPILNSAISAVEIALWDILGQALGQPIWRLLGGRARDRVQMYVHAGGNSPESYAKNWLQVKQDGWTACKAGFITTNNDVIDQVQSVREGIA
;
A
#
# COMPACT_ATOMS: atom_id res chain seq x y z
N MET A 1 -30.77 -32.28 21.38
CA MET A 1 -29.91 -33.39 20.90
C MET A 1 -28.48 -33.01 21.24
N ARG A 2 -27.70 -33.97 21.75
CA ARG A 2 -26.64 -33.77 22.75
C ARG A 2 -25.39 -33.05 22.23
N VAL A 3 -24.75 -32.39 23.19
CA VAL A 3 -23.36 -31.92 23.24
C VAL A 3 -22.42 -33.08 22.93
N GLY A 4 -21.44 -32.84 22.05
CA GLY A 4 -20.35 -33.75 21.73
C GLY A 4 -19.12 -32.97 21.30
N ASP A 5 -18.14 -32.95 22.20
CA ASP A 5 -16.69 -32.96 21.99
C ASP A 5 -16.02 -31.85 21.18
N VAL A 6 -15.48 -30.87 21.90
CA VAL A 6 -14.41 -29.96 21.45
C VAL A 6 -13.19 -30.22 22.33
N GLU A 7 -12.43 -31.26 21.99
CA GLU A 7 -11.08 -31.51 22.49
C GLU A 7 -10.17 -31.69 21.27
N GLU A 8 -9.56 -30.60 20.79
CA GLU A 8 -8.27 -30.54 20.06
C GLU A 8 -8.10 -29.20 19.32
N THR A 9 -7.77 -28.11 20.02
CA THR A 9 -7.08 -26.97 19.38
C THR A 9 -6.23 -26.20 20.41
N ALA A 10 -5.30 -26.87 21.08
CA ALA A 10 -4.37 -26.24 22.03
C ALA A 10 -2.97 -25.93 21.46
N SER A 11 -2.75 -26.02 20.14
CA SER A 11 -1.41 -25.81 19.54
C SER A 11 -1.24 -24.62 18.60
N ALA A 12 -2.21 -23.69 18.49
CA ALA A 12 -2.09 -22.56 17.56
C ALA A 12 -1.45 -21.28 18.14
N VAL A 13 -1.08 -21.23 19.43
CA VAL A 13 -0.69 -19.98 20.12
C VAL A 13 0.80 -19.96 20.51
N ALA A 14 1.70 -20.34 19.59
CA ALA A 14 3.16 -20.33 19.83
C ALA A 14 3.97 -19.38 18.92
N TRP A 15 3.34 -18.70 17.95
CA TRP A 15 4.06 -18.03 16.85
C TRP A 15 4.27 -16.51 16.99
N LEU A 16 3.78 -15.88 18.06
CA LEU A 16 3.93 -14.44 18.28
C LEU A 16 4.91 -14.16 19.43
N ARG A 17 6.22 -14.15 19.13
CA ARG A 17 7.23 -13.46 19.97
C ARG A 17 7.83 -12.28 19.19
N PRO A 18 7.81 -11.05 19.73
CA PRO A 18 8.44 -9.90 19.08
C PRO A 18 9.98 -9.96 19.23
N ARG A 19 10.72 -9.79 18.12
CA ARG A 19 12.18 -9.58 18.15
C ARG A 19 12.51 -8.15 18.59
N ARG A 20 13.41 -8.06 19.55
CA ARG A 20 13.96 -6.85 20.18
C ARG A 20 14.68 -5.97 19.13
N VAL A 21 14.22 -4.74 18.93
CA VAL A 21 14.90 -3.74 18.08
C VAL A 21 16.05 -3.12 18.89
N LEU A 22 17.28 -3.28 18.41
CA LEU A 22 18.47 -2.62 18.95
C LEU A 22 18.44 -1.13 18.58
N ARG A 23 18.48 -0.25 19.58
CA ARG A 23 18.62 1.20 19.41
C ARG A 23 20.09 1.54 19.14
N GLY A 24 20.41 1.99 17.94
CA GLY A 24 21.65 2.70 17.63
C GLY A 24 21.39 4.21 17.70
N SER A 25 22.11 4.91 18.57
CA SER A 25 22.11 6.36 18.73
C SER A 25 22.85 7.04 17.58
N ILE A 26 22.20 7.97 16.89
CA ILE A 26 22.87 8.92 15.98
C ILE A 26 22.95 10.27 16.70
N THR A 27 24.18 10.70 16.95
CA THR A 27 24.55 11.96 17.58
C THR A 27 24.30 13.13 16.61
N LEU A 28 23.51 14.10 17.05
CA LEU A 28 23.33 15.39 16.37
C LEU A 28 24.58 16.25 16.58
N VAL A 29 25.17 16.75 15.50
CA VAL A 29 26.19 17.80 15.56
C VAL A 29 25.48 19.14 15.46
N ASP A 30 25.66 19.92 16.51
CA ASP A 30 25.21 21.30 16.70
C ASP A 30 25.96 22.22 15.73
N SER A 31 25.25 23.07 14.98
CA SER A 31 25.88 24.16 14.24
C SER A 31 25.14 25.46 14.53
N ALA A 32 25.87 26.31 15.26
CA ALA A 32 25.45 27.56 15.84
C ALA A 32 24.96 28.61 14.83
N LEU A 33 24.01 29.39 15.34
CA LEU A 33 23.59 30.74 14.97
C LEU A 33 24.64 31.59 14.22
N ALA A 34 24.23 32.17 13.10
CA ALA A 34 24.67 33.50 12.68
C ALA A 34 23.46 34.29 12.14
N ARG A 35 23.06 35.34 12.87
CA ARG A 35 22.14 36.38 12.40
C ARG A 35 22.97 37.42 11.63
N THR A 36 22.57 37.76 10.42
CA THR A 36 22.94 39.04 9.80
C THR A 36 21.80 39.61 8.95
N SER A 37 21.51 40.87 9.25
CA SER A 37 20.82 41.96 8.54
C SER A 37 19.76 41.68 7.46
N ARG A 38 18.59 42.30 7.70
CA ARG A 38 17.57 42.67 6.71
C ARG A 38 18.10 43.74 5.75
N ASP A 39 17.53 43.70 4.55
CA ASP A 39 17.43 44.75 3.51
C ASP A 39 18.34 44.59 2.29
N THR A 40 17.83 43.89 1.27
CA THR A 40 17.97 44.28 -0.15
C THR A 40 16.78 43.73 -0.94
N ARG A 41 16.16 44.60 -1.75
CA ARG A 41 15.04 44.31 -2.65
C ARG A 41 15.46 43.28 -3.71
N PRO A 42 14.58 42.40 -4.20
CA PRO A 42 14.96 41.44 -5.23
C PRO A 42 15.21 42.19 -6.54
N THR A 43 16.47 42.18 -6.99
CA THR A 43 16.84 42.54 -8.35
C THR A 43 16.20 41.53 -9.30
N CYS A 44 15.59 42.05 -10.36
CA CYS A 44 15.09 41.26 -11.49
C CYS A 44 16.20 40.33 -12.01
N TYR A 45 15.94 39.03 -11.98
CA TYR A 45 16.80 38.02 -12.59
C TYR A 45 16.69 38.20 -14.12
N SER A 46 17.74 38.77 -14.72
CA SER A 46 17.98 38.70 -16.16
C SER A 46 18.30 37.24 -16.49
N GLY A 47 17.27 36.44 -16.81
CA GLY A 47 17.44 35.09 -17.32
C GLY A 47 18.19 35.15 -18.65
N SER A 48 19.37 34.54 -18.69
CA SER A 48 20.01 34.21 -19.97
C SER A 48 19.13 33.16 -20.66
N ASP A 49 18.48 33.55 -21.75
CA ASP A 49 17.76 32.62 -22.63
C ASP A 49 18.72 31.53 -23.12
N MET A 50 18.52 30.29 -22.67
CA MET A 50 19.30 29.15 -23.17
C MET A 50 18.99 28.96 -24.65
N THR A 51 20.01 29.07 -25.49
CA THR A 51 19.85 28.83 -26.92
C THR A 51 19.82 27.33 -27.22
N ARG A 52 19.24 26.92 -28.37
CA ARG A 52 19.27 25.52 -28.82
C ARG A 52 20.69 24.92 -28.87
N ARG A 53 21.73 25.75 -29.04
CA ARG A 53 23.13 25.31 -28.98
C ARG A 53 23.55 24.93 -27.57
N ASP A 54 23.12 25.68 -26.55
CA ASP A 54 23.46 25.40 -25.15
C ASP A 54 22.81 24.08 -24.69
N PHE A 55 21.60 23.77 -25.17
CA PHE A 55 20.94 22.48 -24.94
C PHE A 55 21.70 21.30 -25.57
N LEU A 56 22.22 21.46 -26.80
CA LEU A 56 23.00 20.42 -27.46
C LEU A 56 24.39 20.23 -26.82
N HIS A 57 25.00 21.30 -26.30
CA HIS A 57 26.24 21.20 -25.52
C HIS A 57 26.01 20.56 -24.14
N SER A 58 24.86 20.80 -23.51
CA SER A 58 24.42 20.09 -22.30
C SER A 58 24.16 18.59 -22.55
N ALA A 59 23.61 18.24 -23.71
CA ALA A 59 23.40 16.86 -24.13
C ALA A 59 24.72 16.08 -24.37
N ALA A 60 25.79 16.77 -24.78
CA ALA A 60 27.11 16.15 -24.89
C ALA A 60 27.69 15.75 -23.52
N GLY A 61 27.32 16.44 -22.44
CA GLY A 61 27.71 16.08 -21.06
C GLY A 61 26.95 14.88 -20.49
N SER A 62 25.73 14.60 -20.97
CA SER A 62 24.95 13.40 -20.58
C SER A 62 25.35 12.14 -21.36
N ALA A 63 26.12 12.29 -22.44
CA ALA A 63 26.77 11.15 -23.10
C ALA A 63 27.79 10.45 -22.18
N ALA A 64 28.38 11.13 -21.20
CA ALA A 64 29.31 10.51 -20.24
C ALA A 64 28.63 9.47 -19.33
N ALA A 65 27.37 9.68 -18.96
CA ALA A 65 26.59 8.69 -18.22
C ALA A 65 26.20 7.48 -19.10
N GLY A 66 25.93 7.72 -20.39
CA GLY A 66 25.71 6.64 -21.37
C GLY A 66 26.97 5.87 -21.72
N ILE A 67 28.12 6.56 -21.80
CA ILE A 67 29.44 5.95 -22.02
C ILE A 67 29.87 5.16 -20.79
N ALA A 68 29.59 5.61 -19.56
CA ALA A 68 29.88 4.83 -18.35
C ALA A 68 29.12 3.48 -18.29
N VAL A 69 27.94 3.38 -18.92
CA VAL A 69 27.23 2.11 -19.11
C VAL A 69 27.89 1.25 -20.20
N LEU A 70 28.42 1.86 -21.26
CA LEU A 70 29.14 1.17 -22.34
C LEU A 70 30.56 0.73 -21.94
N THR A 71 31.20 1.45 -21.01
CA THR A 71 32.52 1.14 -20.45
C THR A 71 32.44 0.46 -19.08
N ALA A 72 31.23 0.15 -18.60
CA ALA A 72 31.07 -0.69 -17.44
C ALA A 72 31.81 -2.01 -17.73
N PRO A 73 32.70 -2.49 -16.84
CA PRO A 73 33.40 -3.74 -17.07
C PRO A 73 32.35 -4.81 -17.38
N GLU A 74 32.55 -5.63 -18.41
CA GLU A 74 31.58 -6.66 -18.83
C GLU A 74 31.08 -7.48 -17.63
N GLY A 75 31.93 -7.66 -16.61
CA GLY A 75 31.60 -8.26 -15.33
C GLY A 75 30.44 -7.61 -14.57
N LEU A 76 30.26 -6.29 -14.57
CA LEU A 76 29.17 -5.62 -13.84
C LEU A 76 27.81 -5.85 -14.52
N LEU A 77 27.76 -5.70 -15.85
CA LEU A 77 26.55 -5.97 -16.62
C LEU A 77 26.25 -7.47 -16.68
N ALA A 78 27.27 -8.32 -16.79
CA ALA A 78 27.14 -9.76 -16.71
C ALA A 78 26.66 -10.19 -15.31
N GLN A 79 27.19 -9.61 -14.22
CA GLN A 79 26.71 -9.86 -12.86
C GLN A 79 25.28 -9.36 -12.65
N ALA A 80 24.91 -8.22 -13.23
CA ALA A 80 23.54 -7.72 -13.21
C ALA A 80 22.60 -8.66 -13.99
N ARG A 81 23.03 -9.20 -15.13
CA ARG A 81 22.30 -10.22 -15.91
C ARG A 81 22.20 -11.56 -15.20
N GLU A 82 23.27 -12.01 -14.55
CA GLU A 82 23.31 -13.21 -13.71
C GLU A 82 22.33 -13.11 -12.53
N LYS A 83 22.25 -11.92 -11.92
CA LYS A 83 21.25 -11.60 -10.88
C LYS A 83 19.84 -11.47 -11.43
N ALA A 84 19.69 -10.99 -12.67
CA ALA A 84 18.41 -10.91 -13.37
C ALA A 84 18.01 -12.26 -14.01
N LYS A 85 18.32 -13.39 -13.35
CA LYS A 85 17.79 -14.69 -13.76
C LYS A 85 16.26 -14.66 -13.69
N PRO A 86 15.58 -15.30 -14.66
CA PRO A 86 14.13 -15.41 -14.59
C PRO A 86 13.78 -16.12 -13.28
N LEU A 87 12.80 -15.59 -12.55
CA LEU A 87 12.38 -16.19 -11.29
C LEU A 87 11.78 -17.59 -11.51
N HIS A 88 11.39 -17.93 -12.75
CA HIS A 88 10.86 -19.23 -13.17
C HIS A 88 9.75 -19.73 -12.23
N LEU A 89 8.90 -18.81 -11.77
CA LEU A 89 7.79 -19.11 -10.89
C LEU A 89 6.62 -19.58 -11.71
N LYS A 90 5.84 -20.52 -11.17
CA LYS A 90 4.55 -20.90 -11.72
C LYS A 90 3.50 -20.96 -10.63
N VAL A 91 2.33 -20.41 -10.90
CA VAL A 91 1.17 -20.57 -10.02
C VAL A 91 0.74 -22.04 -10.04
N THR A 92 0.66 -22.66 -8.87
CA THR A 92 0.21 -24.05 -8.70
C THR A 92 -1.23 -24.14 -8.21
N ASP A 93 -1.62 -23.22 -7.33
CA ASP A 93 -2.96 -23.22 -6.75
C ASP A 93 -3.41 -21.81 -6.33
N LEU A 94 -4.73 -21.65 -6.18
CA LEU A 94 -5.38 -20.44 -5.69
C LEU A 94 -6.52 -20.87 -4.76
N LYS A 95 -6.50 -20.36 -3.53
CA LYS A 95 -7.51 -20.61 -2.49
C LYS A 95 -8.06 -19.33 -1.92
N THR A 96 -9.37 -19.29 -1.68
CA THR A 96 -10.08 -18.15 -1.10
C THR A 96 -10.50 -18.45 0.33
N PHE A 97 -10.50 -17.43 1.19
CA PHE A 97 -10.88 -17.53 2.58
C PHE A 97 -11.84 -16.40 2.92
N VAL A 98 -13.02 -16.76 3.43
CA VAL A 98 -13.96 -15.80 4.00
C VAL A 98 -13.79 -15.83 5.51
N ILE A 99 -13.37 -14.72 6.09
CA ILE A 99 -13.09 -14.56 7.52
C ILE A 99 -14.15 -13.65 8.11
N ASN A 100 -14.99 -14.22 8.97
CA ASN A 100 -16.01 -13.45 9.68
C ASN A 100 -15.38 -12.86 10.95
N SER A 101 -15.29 -11.53 11.03
CA SER A 101 -14.88 -10.87 12.25
C SER A 101 -16.05 -10.86 13.23
N THR A 102 -16.00 -11.67 14.29
CA THR A 102 -17.07 -11.75 15.29
C THR A 102 -16.98 -10.56 16.25
N GLY A 103 -17.77 -9.52 16.02
CA GLY A 103 -17.87 -8.34 16.90
C GLY A 103 -19.13 -7.52 16.63
N LYS A 104 -19.46 -6.57 17.52
CA LYS A 104 -20.67 -5.70 17.43
C LYS A 104 -20.78 -4.92 16.10
N ASN A 105 -19.67 -4.78 15.35
CA ASN A 105 -19.58 -4.17 14.02
C ASN A 105 -18.75 -5.05 13.07
N GLY A 106 -18.84 -6.38 13.21
CA GLY A 106 -18.04 -7.33 12.48
C GLY A 106 -18.23 -7.23 10.96
N THR A 107 -17.20 -6.80 10.24
CA THR A 107 -17.15 -6.92 8.79
C THR A 107 -16.53 -8.27 8.42
N ASN A 108 -17.07 -8.91 7.39
CA ASN A 108 -16.49 -10.11 6.83
C ASN A 108 -15.41 -9.73 5.81
N TYR A 109 -14.31 -10.47 5.83
CA TYR A 109 -13.19 -10.24 4.93
C TYR A 109 -13.03 -11.38 3.94
N VAL A 110 -12.67 -11.06 2.70
CA VAL A 110 -12.38 -12.05 1.66
C VAL A 110 -10.91 -11.94 1.28
N PHE A 111 -10.17 -13.00 1.59
CA PHE A 111 -8.76 -13.15 1.26
C PHE A 111 -8.55 -14.19 0.17
N VAL A 112 -7.47 -14.04 -0.57
CA VAL A 112 -6.95 -15.04 -1.51
C VAL A 112 -5.51 -15.36 -1.17
N LYS A 113 -5.17 -16.65 -1.24
CA LYS A 113 -3.80 -17.13 -1.20
C LYS A 113 -3.44 -17.83 -2.50
N ILE A 114 -2.40 -17.35 -3.15
CA ILE A 114 -1.84 -17.94 -4.37
C ILE A 114 -0.58 -18.71 -3.99
N TYR A 115 -0.48 -19.95 -4.48
CA TYR A 115 0.64 -20.84 -4.24
C TYR A 115 1.49 -20.94 -5.50
N THR A 116 2.81 -21.00 -5.34
CA THR A 116 3.75 -21.23 -6.44
C THR A 116 4.47 -22.58 -6.32
N ASP A 117 5.14 -22.99 -7.39
CA ASP A 117 5.95 -24.21 -7.47
C ASP A 117 7.25 -24.16 -6.65
N GLN A 118 7.71 -22.97 -6.28
CA GLN A 118 8.90 -22.77 -5.46
C GLN A 118 8.58 -22.49 -3.98
N GLY A 119 7.33 -22.73 -3.55
CA GLY A 119 6.91 -22.58 -2.16
C GLY A 119 6.68 -21.14 -1.69
N ILE A 120 6.83 -20.15 -2.57
CA ILE A 120 6.42 -18.76 -2.30
C ILE A 120 4.89 -18.70 -2.35
N THR A 121 4.30 -17.91 -1.46
CA THR A 121 2.85 -17.69 -1.46
C THR A 121 2.52 -16.22 -1.35
N GLY A 122 1.54 -15.78 -2.13
CA GLY A 122 1.02 -14.41 -2.07
C GLY A 122 -0.30 -14.36 -1.34
N LEU A 123 -0.50 -13.32 -0.53
CA LEU A 123 -1.76 -13.01 0.12
C LEU A 123 -2.34 -11.72 -0.46
N GLY A 124 -3.63 -11.76 -0.78
CA GLY A 124 -4.37 -10.59 -1.24
C GLY A 124 -5.77 -10.54 -0.65
N GLU A 125 -6.40 -9.36 -0.75
CA GLU A 125 -7.65 -9.03 -0.10
C GLU A 125 -8.55 -8.26 -1.08
N GLY A 126 -9.85 -8.53 -1.07
CA GLY A 126 -10.79 -7.89 -1.99
C GLY A 126 -12.21 -7.86 -1.44
N SER A 127 -12.39 -7.53 -0.17
CA SER A 127 -13.67 -7.60 0.52
C SER A 127 -14.67 -6.59 -0.06
N VAL A 128 -15.90 -7.06 -0.24
CA VAL A 128 -17.05 -6.21 -0.51
C VAL A 128 -18.12 -6.56 0.50
N THR A 129 -18.48 -5.59 1.33
CA THR A 129 -19.46 -5.76 2.41
C THR A 129 -20.75 -6.37 1.87
N SER A 130 -21.23 -7.43 2.52
CA SER A 130 -22.46 -8.15 2.19
C SER A 130 -22.46 -8.91 0.85
N LYS A 131 -21.29 -9.08 0.21
CA LYS A 131 -21.12 -9.81 -1.05
C LYS A 131 -19.94 -10.78 -1.01
N GLU A 132 -19.59 -11.26 0.17
CA GLU A 132 -18.35 -12.00 0.42
C GLU A 132 -18.28 -13.32 -0.34
N ALA A 133 -19.38 -14.09 -0.33
CA ALA A 133 -19.46 -15.33 -1.09
C ALA A 133 -19.36 -15.08 -2.60
N THR A 134 -20.00 -14.01 -3.11
CA THR A 134 -19.94 -13.66 -4.53
C THR A 134 -18.53 -13.25 -4.96
N VAL A 135 -17.85 -12.44 -4.14
CA VAL A 135 -16.45 -12.06 -4.39
C VAL A 135 -15.54 -13.28 -4.34
N ALA A 136 -15.69 -14.16 -3.33
CA ALA A 136 -14.87 -15.36 -3.20
C ALA A 136 -14.99 -16.25 -4.45
N GLU A 137 -16.20 -16.43 -4.97
CA GLU A 137 -16.42 -17.18 -6.21
C GLU A 137 -15.81 -16.46 -7.43
N ALA A 138 -15.98 -15.14 -7.55
CA ALA A 138 -15.37 -14.37 -8.63
C ALA A 138 -13.83 -14.47 -8.63
N ILE A 139 -13.20 -14.47 -7.44
CA ILE A 139 -11.76 -14.72 -7.30
C ILE A 139 -11.41 -16.14 -7.75
N ARG A 140 -12.21 -17.14 -7.34
CA ARG A 140 -11.98 -18.56 -7.68
C ARG A 140 -12.03 -18.81 -9.19
N GLU A 141 -12.84 -18.07 -9.94
CA GLU A 141 -12.92 -18.17 -11.41
C GLU A 141 -11.58 -17.87 -12.10
N HIS A 142 -10.75 -16.97 -11.55
CA HIS A 142 -9.44 -16.65 -12.11
C HIS A 142 -8.42 -17.79 -12.01
N LYS A 143 -8.66 -18.78 -11.13
CA LYS A 143 -7.78 -19.94 -10.95
C LYS A 143 -7.51 -20.68 -12.26
N ARG A 144 -8.54 -20.89 -13.09
CA ARG A 144 -8.41 -21.60 -14.37
C ARG A 144 -7.41 -20.91 -15.30
N TYR A 145 -7.36 -19.59 -15.26
CA TYR A 145 -6.45 -18.80 -16.10
C TYR A 145 -5.03 -18.76 -15.53
N LEU A 146 -4.89 -18.59 -14.21
CA LEU A 146 -3.60 -18.33 -13.56
C LEU A 146 -2.72 -19.58 -13.38
N VAL A 147 -3.30 -20.75 -13.11
CA VAL A 147 -2.52 -21.97 -12.86
C VAL A 147 -1.62 -22.28 -14.06
N GLY A 148 -0.34 -22.53 -13.78
CA GLY A 148 0.71 -22.79 -14.77
C GLY A 148 1.39 -21.54 -15.35
N ARG A 149 0.91 -20.33 -15.05
CA ARG A 149 1.50 -19.07 -15.53
C ARG A 149 2.52 -18.50 -14.56
N ASP A 150 3.41 -17.67 -15.08
CA ASP A 150 4.37 -16.92 -14.29
C ASP A 150 3.65 -15.78 -13.55
N PRO A 151 3.63 -15.75 -12.20
CA PRO A 151 2.94 -14.71 -11.44
C PRO A 151 3.57 -13.32 -11.56
N THR A 152 4.77 -13.20 -12.12
CA THR A 152 5.52 -11.93 -12.22
C THR A 152 5.05 -11.03 -13.36
N ASP A 153 4.30 -11.56 -14.33
CA ASP A 153 3.66 -10.81 -15.42
C ASP A 153 2.37 -10.09 -14.97
N ILE A 154 2.46 -9.31 -13.88
CA ILE A 154 1.31 -8.74 -13.16
C ILE A 154 0.37 -7.95 -14.08
N GLU A 155 0.92 -7.04 -14.91
CA GLU A 155 0.12 -6.23 -15.83
C GLU A 155 -0.60 -7.10 -16.87
N MET A 156 0.06 -8.15 -17.38
CA MET A 156 -0.56 -9.07 -18.33
C MET A 156 -1.73 -9.82 -17.68
N HIS A 157 -1.58 -10.27 -16.43
CA HIS A 157 -2.66 -10.92 -15.70
C HIS A 157 -3.80 -9.96 -15.40
N TRP A 158 -3.51 -8.73 -15.00
CA TRP A 158 -4.53 -7.71 -14.77
C TRP A 158 -5.35 -7.45 -16.05
N GLN A 159 -4.67 -7.20 -17.17
CA GLN A 159 -5.33 -6.97 -18.47
C GLN A 159 -6.14 -8.17 -18.92
N ALA A 160 -5.59 -9.39 -18.77
CA ALA A 160 -6.30 -10.61 -19.12
C ALA A 160 -7.56 -10.79 -18.28
N MET A 161 -7.47 -10.66 -16.95
CA MET A 161 -8.63 -10.82 -16.06
C MET A 161 -9.70 -9.74 -16.30
N TYR A 162 -9.29 -8.50 -16.57
CA TYR A 162 -10.24 -7.40 -16.82
C TYR A 162 -10.91 -7.47 -18.20
N ARG A 163 -10.18 -7.93 -19.22
CA ARG A 163 -10.64 -7.93 -20.62
C ARG A 163 -11.21 -9.26 -21.10
N TRP A 164 -10.96 -10.36 -20.38
CA TRP A 164 -11.50 -11.68 -20.70
C TRP A 164 -13.03 -11.76 -20.63
N PRO A 165 -13.71 -11.27 -19.58
CA PRO A 165 -15.15 -11.36 -19.52
C PRO A 165 -15.80 -10.32 -20.45
N ARG A 166 -16.91 -10.70 -21.10
CA ARG A 166 -17.68 -9.79 -21.98
C ARG A 166 -18.20 -8.57 -21.22
N TRP A 167 -18.70 -8.80 -20.00
CA TRP A 167 -19.12 -7.76 -19.07
C TRP A 167 -18.07 -7.65 -17.97
N ARG A 168 -17.68 -6.41 -17.66
CA ARG A 168 -16.52 -6.11 -16.81
C ARG A 168 -16.82 -4.92 -15.90
N GLY A 169 -16.04 -4.79 -14.84
CA GLY A 169 -16.17 -3.70 -13.88
C GLY A 169 -17.12 -4.02 -12.73
N GLY A 170 -17.59 -2.95 -12.07
CA GLY A 170 -18.40 -3.05 -10.87
C GLY A 170 -17.60 -3.46 -9.63
N PRO A 171 -18.20 -3.38 -8.44
CA PRO A 171 -17.48 -3.61 -7.19
C PRO A 171 -17.02 -5.06 -7.04
N ILE A 172 -17.78 -6.03 -7.54
CA ILE A 172 -17.47 -7.46 -7.35
C ILE A 172 -16.26 -7.88 -8.18
N LEU A 173 -16.31 -7.70 -9.50
CA LEU A 173 -15.25 -8.17 -10.39
C LEU A 173 -13.95 -7.38 -10.18
N ASN A 174 -14.04 -6.07 -9.95
CA ASN A 174 -12.84 -5.27 -9.68
C ASN A 174 -12.20 -5.64 -8.33
N SER A 175 -12.99 -5.93 -7.30
CA SER A 175 -12.42 -6.41 -6.03
C SER A 175 -11.81 -7.81 -6.16
N ALA A 176 -12.37 -8.69 -6.99
CA ALA A 176 -11.78 -9.99 -7.27
C ALA A 176 -10.43 -9.88 -7.97
N ILE A 177 -10.33 -9.01 -9.00
CA ILE A 177 -9.07 -8.70 -9.68
C ILE A 177 -8.06 -8.09 -8.71
N SER A 178 -8.50 -7.14 -7.87
CA SER A 178 -7.65 -6.48 -6.87
C SER A 178 -7.07 -7.48 -5.88
N ALA A 179 -7.87 -8.43 -5.37
CA ALA A 179 -7.39 -9.46 -4.47
C ALA A 179 -6.28 -10.31 -5.11
N VAL A 180 -6.47 -10.72 -6.36
CA VAL A 180 -5.45 -11.48 -7.09
C VAL A 180 -4.20 -10.64 -7.31
N GLU A 181 -4.34 -9.40 -7.80
CA GLU A 181 -3.20 -8.53 -8.11
C GLU A 181 -2.34 -8.24 -6.88
N ILE A 182 -2.97 -7.97 -5.72
CA ILE A 182 -2.26 -7.77 -4.45
C ILE A 182 -1.43 -9.01 -4.10
N ALA A 183 -2.00 -10.21 -4.26
CA ALA A 183 -1.27 -11.47 -4.01
C ALA A 183 -0.11 -11.67 -4.98
N LEU A 184 -0.24 -11.26 -6.25
CA LEU A 184 0.85 -11.32 -7.23
C LEU A 184 1.99 -10.35 -6.87
N TRP A 185 1.65 -9.13 -6.43
CA TRP A 185 2.63 -8.18 -5.91
C TRP A 185 3.35 -8.69 -4.65
N ASP A 186 2.64 -9.37 -3.76
CA ASP A 186 3.21 -10.01 -2.58
C ASP A 186 4.21 -11.12 -2.97
N ILE A 187 3.86 -11.98 -3.94
CA ILE A 187 4.79 -12.98 -4.49
C ILE A 187 6.03 -12.31 -5.07
N LEU A 188 5.87 -11.26 -5.88
CA LEU A 188 6.99 -10.57 -6.51
C LEU A 188 7.92 -9.92 -5.45
N GLY A 189 7.35 -9.27 -4.44
CA GLY A 189 8.10 -8.69 -3.33
C GLY A 189 8.90 -9.74 -2.56
N GLN A 190 8.27 -10.87 -2.23
CA GLN A 190 8.92 -11.99 -1.55
C GLN A 190 10.01 -12.62 -2.40
N ALA A 191 9.74 -12.88 -3.68
CA ALA A 191 10.71 -13.48 -4.62
C ALA A 191 11.95 -12.61 -4.82
N LEU A 192 11.79 -11.28 -4.83
CA LEU A 192 12.89 -10.34 -4.96
C LEU A 192 13.53 -9.95 -3.61
N GLY A 193 12.96 -10.37 -2.48
CA GLY A 193 13.39 -9.94 -1.15
C GLY A 193 13.26 -8.42 -0.95
N GLN A 194 12.31 -7.77 -1.63
CA GLN A 194 12.10 -6.33 -1.58
C GLN A 194 10.69 -6.00 -1.08
N PRO A 195 10.53 -4.97 -0.24
CA PRO A 195 9.20 -4.47 0.07
C PRO A 195 8.56 -3.84 -1.18
N ILE A 196 7.26 -4.07 -1.38
CA ILE A 196 6.52 -3.66 -2.59
C ILE A 196 6.67 -2.15 -2.87
N TRP A 197 6.64 -1.29 -1.85
CA TRP A 197 6.81 0.16 -2.03
C TRP A 197 8.15 0.55 -2.68
N ARG A 198 9.21 -0.27 -2.54
CA ARG A 198 10.48 -0.05 -3.27
C ARG A 198 10.33 -0.37 -4.74
N LEU A 199 9.58 -1.42 -5.07
CA LEU A 199 9.29 -1.81 -6.45
C LEU A 199 8.41 -0.77 -7.15
N LEU A 200 7.52 -0.09 -6.41
CA LEU A 200 6.65 0.97 -6.93
C LEU A 200 7.34 2.34 -7.10
N GLY A 201 8.66 2.42 -6.99
CA GLY A 201 9.42 3.66 -7.20
C GLY A 201 10.08 4.25 -5.95
N GLY A 202 10.03 3.55 -4.82
CA GLY A 202 10.76 3.95 -3.61
C GLY A 202 10.00 4.92 -2.71
N ARG A 203 10.72 5.46 -1.72
CA ARG A 203 10.12 6.23 -0.62
C ARG A 203 9.93 7.67 -1.05
N ALA A 204 8.67 8.11 -1.14
CA ALA A 204 8.34 9.52 -1.38
C ALA A 204 8.21 10.36 -0.10
N ARG A 205 8.18 9.74 1.09
CA ARG A 205 8.01 10.43 2.38
C ARG A 205 8.53 9.60 3.55
N ASP A 206 8.87 10.27 4.66
CA ASP A 206 9.41 9.56 5.81
C ASP A 206 8.38 8.72 6.56
N ARG A 207 7.18 9.26 6.70
CA ARG A 207 6.05 8.64 7.41
C ARG A 207 4.76 8.99 6.69
N VAL A 208 3.75 8.12 6.81
CA VAL A 208 2.39 8.38 6.33
C VAL A 208 1.58 8.83 7.54
N GLN A 209 0.93 9.99 7.45
CA GLN A 209 -0.02 10.41 8.48
C GLN A 209 -1.29 9.56 8.36
N MET A 210 -1.69 8.94 9.46
CA MET A 210 -2.93 8.18 9.55
C MET A 210 -4.02 9.04 10.21
N TYR A 211 -5.28 8.76 9.92
CA TYR A 211 -6.42 9.33 10.62
C TYR A 211 -7.22 8.21 11.30
N VAL A 212 -8.02 8.57 12.30
CA VAL A 212 -8.91 7.63 13.01
C VAL A 212 -10.34 8.14 13.02
N HIS A 213 -11.30 7.25 13.24
CA HIS A 213 -12.69 7.64 13.46
C HIS A 213 -12.93 7.77 14.97
N ALA A 214 -13.17 8.98 15.46
CA ALA A 214 -13.43 9.21 16.90
C ALA A 214 -14.84 8.77 17.32
N GLY A 215 -15.79 8.71 16.38
CA GLY A 215 -17.19 8.38 16.67
C GLY A 215 -17.91 9.42 17.53
N GLY A 216 -19.18 9.18 17.83
CA GLY A 216 -20.05 10.14 18.50
C GLY A 216 -21.23 10.55 17.60
N ASN A 217 -22.38 10.82 18.22
CA ASN A 217 -23.63 11.15 17.53
C ASN A 217 -24.08 12.61 17.78
N SER A 218 -23.33 13.36 18.60
CA SER A 218 -23.53 14.77 18.91
C SER A 218 -22.19 15.51 18.98
N PRO A 219 -22.18 16.85 18.84
CA PRO A 219 -20.96 17.66 18.98
C PRO A 219 -20.19 17.36 20.28
N GLU A 220 -20.88 17.28 21.41
CA GLU A 220 -20.28 17.08 22.74
C GLU A 220 -19.70 15.69 22.90
N SER A 221 -20.41 14.66 22.42
CA SER A 221 -19.91 13.28 22.45
C SER A 221 -18.67 13.11 21.56
N TYR A 222 -18.64 13.79 20.41
CA TYR A 222 -17.49 13.80 19.53
C TYR A 222 -16.31 14.55 20.15
N ALA A 223 -16.54 15.72 20.75
CA ALA A 223 -15.54 16.50 21.48
C ALA A 223 -14.78 15.64 22.49
N LYS A 224 -15.54 14.91 23.32
CA LYS A 224 -15.01 14.02 24.34
C LYS A 224 -14.17 12.89 23.73
N ASN A 225 -14.67 12.23 22.69
CA ASN A 225 -13.94 11.16 22.03
C ASN A 225 -12.68 11.67 21.32
N TRP A 226 -12.74 12.86 20.73
CA TRP A 226 -11.61 13.52 20.09
C TRP A 226 -10.51 13.83 21.10
N LEU A 227 -10.85 14.34 22.28
CA LEU A 227 -9.86 14.58 23.34
C LEU A 227 -9.11 13.30 23.72
N GLN A 228 -9.81 12.16 23.81
CA GLN A 228 -9.17 10.87 24.06
C GLN A 228 -8.23 10.46 22.91
N VAL A 229 -8.74 10.51 21.67
CA VAL A 229 -7.98 10.21 20.46
C VAL A 229 -6.73 11.09 20.34
N LYS A 230 -6.83 12.37 20.72
CA LYS A 230 -5.69 13.30 20.74
C LYS A 230 -4.65 12.93 21.80
N GLN A 231 -5.09 12.47 22.97
CA GLN A 231 -4.19 11.94 24.01
C GLN A 231 -3.43 10.70 23.52
N ASP A 232 -4.06 9.86 22.70
CA ASP A 232 -3.43 8.70 22.07
C ASP A 232 -2.43 9.09 20.94
N GLY A 233 -2.27 10.39 20.66
CA GLY A 233 -1.29 10.94 19.73
C GLY A 233 -1.81 11.15 18.29
N TRP A 234 -3.11 10.94 18.06
CA TRP A 234 -3.70 11.21 16.75
C TRP A 234 -3.81 12.71 16.49
N THR A 235 -3.44 13.10 15.27
CA THR A 235 -3.48 14.49 14.81
C THR A 235 -4.54 14.74 13.75
N ALA A 236 -5.20 13.68 13.27
CA ALA A 236 -6.27 13.74 12.28
C ALA A 236 -7.38 12.75 12.64
N CYS A 237 -8.63 13.19 12.50
CA CYS A 237 -9.81 12.38 12.76
C CYS A 237 -10.90 12.59 11.70
N LYS A 238 -11.72 11.56 11.49
CA LYS A 238 -12.95 11.64 10.69
C LYS A 238 -14.15 11.80 11.62
N ALA A 239 -14.91 12.87 11.43
CA ALA A 239 -16.21 13.09 12.04
C ALA A 239 -17.33 12.46 11.20
N GLY A 240 -18.40 12.03 11.86
CA GLY A 240 -19.56 11.41 11.20
C GLY A 240 -20.92 11.85 11.75
N PHE A 241 -20.96 12.76 12.73
CA PHE A 241 -22.21 13.30 13.23
C PHE A 241 -22.66 14.46 12.36
N ILE A 242 -23.97 14.56 12.18
CA ILE A 242 -24.62 15.60 11.37
C ILE A 242 -25.64 16.27 12.27
N THR A 243 -25.51 17.57 12.51
CA THR A 243 -26.58 18.37 13.12
C THR A 243 -27.33 19.11 12.02
N THR A 244 -28.65 19.21 12.18
CA THR A 244 -29.53 20.04 11.35
C THR A 244 -29.90 21.28 12.13
N ASN A 245 -29.70 22.45 11.52
CA ASN A 245 -30.14 23.73 12.06
C ASN A 245 -31.04 24.41 11.02
N ASN A 246 -32.33 24.54 11.31
CA ASN A 246 -33.33 25.08 10.36
C ASN A 246 -33.24 24.40 8.97
N ASP A 247 -33.21 23.07 8.94
CA ASP A 247 -33.06 22.23 7.74
C ASP A 247 -31.73 22.41 6.97
N VAL A 248 -30.78 23.20 7.50
CA VAL A 248 -29.43 23.31 6.97
C VAL A 248 -28.51 22.31 7.67
N ILE A 249 -27.85 21.48 6.87
CA ILE A 249 -26.78 20.59 7.33
C ILE A 249 -25.44 21.32 7.15
N ASP A 250 -24.83 21.75 8.25
CA ASP A 250 -23.47 22.29 8.25
C ASP A 250 -22.54 21.46 9.15
N GLN A 251 -21.95 20.42 8.56
CA GLN A 251 -21.02 19.54 9.25
C GLN A 251 -19.75 20.26 9.73
N VAL A 252 -19.31 21.32 9.04
CA VAL A 252 -18.09 22.04 9.42
C VAL A 252 -18.34 22.85 10.68
N GLN A 253 -19.50 23.51 10.76
CA GLN A 253 -19.93 24.22 11.96
C GLN A 253 -20.10 23.25 13.13
N SER A 254 -20.78 22.10 12.95
CA SER A 254 -20.95 21.12 14.02
C SER A 254 -19.62 20.63 14.61
N VAL A 255 -18.61 20.42 13.75
CA VAL A 255 -17.26 20.02 14.19
C VAL A 255 -16.54 21.15 14.91
N ARG A 256 -16.68 22.40 14.45
CA ARG A 256 -16.07 23.56 15.11
C ARG A 256 -16.67 23.81 16.49
N GLU A 257 -17.99 23.74 16.61
CA GLU A 257 -18.70 23.87 17.88
C GLU A 257 -18.34 22.75 18.86
N GLY A 258 -18.16 21.52 18.37
CA GLY A 258 -17.73 20.40 19.20
C GLY A 258 -16.26 20.49 19.64
N ILE A 259 -15.37 21.13 18.89
CA ILE A 259 -13.93 21.20 19.24
C ILE A 259 -13.59 22.46 20.05
N ALA A 260 -14.40 23.52 19.95
CA ALA A 260 -14.23 24.78 20.69
C ALA A 260 -14.37 24.59 22.20
#